data_AF-A0A0D2LLP5-F1
#
_entry.id   AF-A0A0D2LLP5-F1
#
_cell.length_a   1.000
_cell.length_b   1.000
_cell.length_c   1.000
_cell.angle_alpha   90.00
_cell.angle_beta   90.00
_cell.angle_gamma   90.00
#
_symmetry.space_group_name_H-M   'P 1'
#
loop_
_entity.id
_entity.type
_entity.pdbx_description
1 polymer ?
#
loop_
_entity_poly.entity_id
_entity_poly.type
_entity_poly.pdbx_seq_one_letter_code
_entity_poly.pdbx_strand_id
1 'polypeptide(L)'
;MSARQAQSATLAVTGAVSWRREGLRYKTNEVFLDVVEDVNLLVGATGNVLRCDVVGRILMKCHLSDMPELRLGLSDTPEDVTFHQCVNLGTYEAQQVVTFIPPDGEFELMKYRSADGISVPFKVMPVIKELGRTRMEANVTVKSLFGPKMFALSVVVLVPVPDNTAKAIIRVTTGKAKYDATKRAIVWKVRRFAGGTEHGLRAEVVLVSTTKEAKPWVRPPISMSFQLSQISC
;
A
#
# COMPACT_ATOMS: atom_id res chain seq x y z
N MET A 1 -3.76 10.14 42.05
CA MET A 1 -2.51 10.25 41.27
C MET A 1 -2.48 9.09 40.28
N SER A 2 -2.48 9.40 38.99
CA SER A 2 -2.59 8.41 37.91
C SER A 2 -1.28 7.62 37.76
N ALA A 3 -1.37 6.32 37.48
CA ALA A 3 -0.22 5.43 37.24
C ALA A 3 0.78 5.97 36.19
N ARG A 4 0.33 6.87 35.31
CA ARG A 4 1.14 7.53 34.28
C ARG A 4 2.10 8.59 34.83
N GLN A 5 1.73 9.31 35.89
CA GLN A 5 2.64 10.25 36.56
C GLN A 5 3.78 9.52 37.29
N ALA A 6 3.50 8.31 37.80
CA ALA A 6 4.51 7.48 38.45
C ALA A 6 5.56 6.94 37.46
N GLN A 7 5.17 6.52 36.25
CA GLN A 7 6.11 6.05 35.22
C GLN A 7 7.05 7.15 34.73
N SER A 8 6.54 8.38 34.53
CA SER A 8 7.37 9.52 34.14
C SER A 8 8.32 9.96 35.28
N ALA A 9 7.93 9.74 36.54
CA ALA A 9 8.75 10.04 37.70
C ALA A 9 9.84 8.98 37.96
N THR A 10 9.60 7.69 37.70
CA THR A 10 10.61 6.62 37.85
C THR A 10 11.77 6.74 36.87
N LEU A 11 11.50 7.20 35.64
CA LEU A 11 12.51 7.51 34.61
C LEU A 11 13.49 8.60 35.08
N ALA A 12 12.98 9.63 35.74
CA ALA A 12 13.79 10.75 36.24
C ALA A 12 14.66 10.40 37.47
N VAL A 13 14.37 9.30 38.16
CA VAL A 13 15.04 8.93 39.43
C VAL A 13 15.95 7.71 39.29
N THR A 14 15.62 6.76 38.39
CA THR A 14 16.40 5.51 38.22
C THR A 14 16.86 5.25 36.79
N GLY A 15 16.35 5.97 35.78
CA GLY A 15 16.58 5.65 34.36
C GLY A 15 15.97 4.33 33.89
N ALA A 16 15.37 3.54 34.79
CA ALA A 16 14.84 2.22 34.51
C ALA A 16 13.49 2.31 33.79
N VAL A 17 13.37 1.62 32.65
CA VAL A 17 12.13 1.44 31.90
C VAL A 17 11.69 -0.02 31.92
N SER A 18 10.39 -0.29 31.91
CA SER A 18 9.87 -1.65 32.03
C SER A 18 10.06 -2.50 30.76
N TRP A 19 10.40 -1.89 29.63
CA TRP A 19 10.48 -2.54 28.31
C TRP A 19 11.92 -2.79 27.82
N ARG A 20 12.95 -2.38 28.57
CA ARG A 20 14.35 -2.56 28.19
C ARG A 20 15.20 -2.93 29.39
N ARG A 21 16.01 -3.99 29.27
CA ARG A 21 16.90 -4.48 30.33
C ARG A 21 18.20 -3.68 30.34
N GLU A 22 18.71 -3.40 31.54
CA GLU A 22 20.04 -2.81 31.72
C GLU A 22 21.17 -3.82 31.38
N GLY A 23 22.35 -3.31 31.03
CA GLY A 23 23.53 -4.12 30.74
C GLY A 23 23.53 -4.86 29.40
N LEU A 24 22.61 -4.53 28.49
CA LEU A 24 22.65 -5.02 27.11
C LEU A 24 23.94 -4.55 26.43
N ARG A 25 24.67 -5.47 25.81
CA ARG A 25 25.93 -5.15 25.13
C ARG A 25 26.04 -5.89 23.81
N TYR A 26 26.19 -5.13 22.74
CA TYR A 26 26.38 -5.64 21.39
C TYR A 26 27.80 -5.33 20.90
N LYS A 27 28.36 -6.23 20.08
CA LYS A 27 29.66 -5.99 19.43
C LYS A 27 29.59 -4.81 18.45
N THR A 28 28.46 -4.69 17.78
CA THR A 28 28.15 -3.62 16.82
C THR A 28 26.77 -3.09 17.18
N ASN A 29 26.64 -1.77 17.33
CA ASN A 29 25.36 -1.13 17.56
C ASN A 29 24.70 -0.86 16.21
N GLU A 30 23.54 -1.47 15.95
CA GLU A 30 22.82 -1.36 14.69
C GLU A 30 21.31 -1.23 14.92
N VAL A 31 20.66 -0.52 14.01
CA VAL A 31 19.20 -0.32 13.99
C VAL A 31 18.74 -0.49 12.55
N PHE A 32 17.71 -1.31 12.37
CA PHE A 32 16.98 -1.42 11.11
C PHE A 32 15.59 -0.84 11.29
N LEU A 33 15.12 -0.13 10.28
CA LEU A 33 13.80 0.50 10.26
C LEU A 33 13.13 0.13 8.94
N ASP A 34 12.02 -0.58 9.05
CA ASP A 34 11.18 -0.98 7.92
C ASP A 34 9.88 -0.19 7.97
N VAL A 35 9.63 0.59 6.91
CA VAL A 35 8.35 1.27 6.69
C VAL A 35 7.49 0.37 5.82
N VAL A 36 6.36 -0.07 6.34
CA VAL A 36 5.39 -0.92 5.62
C VAL A 36 4.09 -0.17 5.49
N GLU A 37 3.69 0.11 4.25
CA GLU A 37 2.50 0.87 3.92
C GLU A 37 1.56 0.10 3.02
N ASP A 38 0.28 0.11 3.38
CA ASP A 38 -0.81 -0.37 2.55
C ASP A 38 -1.57 0.84 1.98
N VAL A 39 -1.50 0.98 0.65
CA VAL A 39 -2.14 2.08 -0.08
C VAL A 39 -3.51 1.63 -0.60
N ASN A 40 -4.57 2.29 -0.13
CA ASN A 40 -5.93 2.08 -0.59
C ASN A 40 -6.33 3.21 -1.54
N LEU A 41 -6.69 2.86 -2.77
CA LEU A 41 -7.09 3.82 -3.80
C LEU A 41 -8.40 3.42 -4.46
N LEU A 42 -9.35 4.35 -4.51
CA LEU A 42 -10.57 4.25 -5.30
C LEU A 42 -10.60 5.38 -6.32
N VAL A 43 -10.68 5.03 -7.60
CA VAL A 43 -10.73 5.99 -8.71
C VAL A 43 -12.07 5.86 -9.43
N GLY A 44 -12.73 7.00 -9.66
CA GLY A 44 -13.96 7.06 -10.43
C GLY A 44 -13.72 6.82 -11.92
N ALA A 45 -14.79 6.52 -12.66
CA ALA A 45 -14.70 6.22 -14.10
C ALA A 45 -14.13 7.38 -14.95
N THR A 46 -14.24 8.61 -14.47
CA THR A 46 -13.67 9.81 -15.10
C THR A 46 -12.17 10.00 -14.82
N GLY A 47 -11.58 9.16 -13.95
CA GLY A 47 -10.19 9.27 -13.52
C GLY A 47 -9.96 10.13 -12.28
N ASN A 48 -11.02 10.66 -11.67
CA ASN A 48 -10.93 11.38 -10.40
C ASN A 48 -10.68 10.41 -9.24
N VAL A 49 -9.77 10.74 -8.34
CA VAL A 49 -9.55 9.97 -7.11
C VAL A 49 -10.72 10.24 -6.16
N LEU A 50 -11.47 9.19 -5.83
CA LEU A 50 -12.62 9.24 -4.92
C LEU A 50 -12.20 8.99 -3.47
N ARG A 51 -11.16 8.16 -3.28
CA ARG A 51 -10.58 7.86 -1.97
C ARG A 51 -9.11 7.50 -2.14
N CYS A 52 -8.27 8.07 -1.29
CA CYS A 52 -6.89 7.66 -1.12
C CYS A 52 -6.58 7.65 0.37
N ASP A 53 -6.17 6.51 0.91
CA ASP A 53 -5.66 6.44 2.27
C ASP A 53 -4.50 5.46 2.35
N VAL A 54 -3.50 5.82 3.15
CA VAL A 54 -2.35 4.98 3.45
C VAL A 54 -2.42 4.58 4.91
N VAL A 55 -2.31 3.29 5.17
CA VAL A 55 -2.11 2.75 6.52
C VAL A 55 -0.69 2.25 6.60
N GLY A 56 0.12 2.95 7.39
CA GLY A 56 1.55 2.67 7.54
C GLY A 56 1.88 2.14 8.93
N ARG A 57 2.96 1.37 9.01
CA ARG A 57 3.59 0.97 10.27
C ARG A 57 5.09 1.01 10.14
N ILE A 58 5.74 1.42 11.22
CA ILE A 58 7.19 1.45 11.34
C ILE A 58 7.61 0.29 12.24
N LEU A 59 8.26 -0.69 11.64
CA LEU A 59 8.88 -1.82 12.34
C LEU A 59 10.35 -1.48 12.57
N MET A 60 10.82 -1.71 13.79
CA MET A 60 12.21 -1.48 14.15
C MET A 60 12.84 -2.76 14.66
N LYS A 61 14.11 -2.93 14.32
CA LYS A 61 14.98 -3.94 14.90
C LYS A 61 16.19 -3.26 15.51
N CYS A 62 16.30 -3.31 16.83
CA CYS A 62 17.32 -2.60 17.59
C CYS A 62 18.29 -3.57 18.26
N HIS A 63 19.55 -3.51 17.87
CA HIS A 63 20.67 -4.15 18.56
C HIS A 63 21.58 -3.05 19.10
N LEU A 64 21.15 -2.41 20.18
CA LEU A 64 21.88 -1.30 20.81
C LEU A 64 22.33 -1.68 22.21
N SER A 65 23.52 -1.23 22.58
CA SER A 65 24.04 -1.39 23.95
C SER A 65 23.43 -0.36 24.90
N ASP A 66 23.36 -0.69 26.17
CA ASP A 66 22.90 0.19 27.26
C ASP A 66 21.46 0.70 27.05
N MET A 67 21.19 1.95 27.42
CA MET A 67 19.87 2.60 27.44
C MET A 67 19.87 3.86 26.53
N PRO A 68 19.96 3.71 25.21
CA PRO A 68 20.05 4.85 24.31
C PRO A 68 18.69 5.52 24.11
N GLU A 69 18.66 6.86 24.17
CA GLU A 69 17.55 7.67 23.69
C GLU A 69 17.71 7.88 22.18
N LEU A 70 16.71 7.47 21.39
CA LEU A 70 16.63 7.70 19.96
C LEU A 70 15.63 8.82 19.66
N ARG A 71 15.88 9.54 18.56
CA ARG A 71 14.99 10.57 18.01
C ARG A 71 14.72 10.27 16.55
N LEU A 72 13.44 10.16 16.20
CA LEU A 72 12.98 9.97 14.84
C LEU A 72 12.18 11.19 14.41
N GLY A 73 12.65 11.87 13.36
CA GLY A 73 11.93 12.94 12.69
C GLY A 73 11.08 12.38 11.55
N LEU A 74 9.82 12.78 11.49
CA LEU A 74 8.91 12.48 10.38
C LEU A 74 8.83 13.72 9.47
N SER A 75 8.78 13.52 8.16
CA SER A 75 8.63 14.62 7.19
C SER A 75 7.24 15.23 7.25
N ASP A 76 6.23 14.38 7.40
CA ASP A 76 4.82 14.75 7.36
C ASP A 76 4.16 14.44 8.69
N THR A 77 3.12 15.21 9.01
CA THR A 77 2.28 15.01 10.19
C THR A 77 1.12 14.08 9.84
N PRO A 78 1.20 12.77 10.15
CA PRO A 78 0.08 11.85 9.96
C PRO A 78 -1.15 12.26 10.78
N GLU A 79 -2.34 11.91 10.29
CA GLU A 79 -3.61 12.29 10.91
C GLU A 79 -3.90 11.49 12.19
N ASP A 80 -3.68 10.17 12.13
CA ASP A 80 -3.94 9.25 13.23
C ASP A 80 -2.68 8.44 13.48
N VAL A 81 -2.14 8.52 14.70
CA VAL A 81 -0.91 7.82 15.09
C VAL A 81 -1.12 7.08 16.39
N THR A 82 -0.71 5.82 16.39
CA THR A 82 -0.57 5.02 17.59
C THR A 82 0.90 4.69 17.80
N PHE A 83 1.43 5.06 18.97
CA PHE A 83 2.82 4.80 19.33
C PHE A 83 2.95 3.60 20.27
N HIS A 84 4.13 2.99 20.24
CA HIS A 84 4.57 2.07 21.28
C HIS A 84 4.74 2.82 22.62
N GLN A 85 4.57 2.11 23.74
CA GLN A 85 4.71 2.66 25.09
C GLN A 85 6.08 3.27 25.41
N CYS A 86 7.09 2.99 24.58
CA CYS A 86 8.43 3.53 24.77
C CYS A 86 8.59 4.99 24.31
N VAL A 87 7.58 5.54 23.63
CA VAL A 87 7.61 6.89 23.06
C VAL A 87 7.18 7.94 24.08
N ASN A 88 7.95 9.03 24.13
CA ASN A 88 7.60 10.21 24.90
C ASN A 88 6.61 11.09 24.10
N LEU A 89 5.33 11.01 24.48
CA LEU A 89 4.26 11.77 23.84
C LEU A 89 4.42 13.29 24.05
N GLY A 90 4.94 13.73 25.19
CA GLY A 90 5.09 15.17 25.49
C GLY A 90 6.09 15.86 24.57
N THR A 91 7.19 15.18 24.20
CA THR A 91 8.14 15.72 23.22
C THR A 91 7.57 15.72 21.81
N TYR A 92 6.77 14.70 21.46
CA TYR A 92 6.15 14.63 20.14
C TYR A 92 5.11 15.74 19.95
N GLU A 93 4.24 15.99 20.94
CA GLU A 93 3.26 17.09 20.89
C GLU A 93 3.93 18.46 20.74
N ALA A 94 5.08 18.68 21.38
CA ALA A 94 5.79 19.97 21.35
C ALA A 94 6.65 20.20 20.10
N GLN A 95 7.31 19.15 19.58
CA GLN A 95 8.36 19.29 18.56
C GLN A 95 8.10 18.50 17.28
N GLN A 96 7.05 17.66 17.24
CA GLN A 96 6.81 16.69 16.17
C GLN A 96 8.00 15.72 15.94
N VAL A 97 8.74 15.44 17.02
CA VAL A 97 9.87 14.49 17.02
C VAL A 97 9.57 13.34 17.97
N VAL A 98 9.66 12.11 17.45
CA VAL A 98 9.42 10.89 18.22
C VAL A 98 10.69 10.56 19.00
N THR A 99 10.65 10.76 20.32
CA THR A 99 11.77 10.45 21.23
C THR A 99 11.45 9.21 22.07
N PHE A 100 12.35 8.23 22.11
CA PHE A 100 12.09 6.95 22.79
C PHE A 100 13.36 6.19 23.15
N ILE A 101 13.25 5.31 24.15
CA ILE A 101 14.26 4.28 24.44
C ILE A 101 13.73 2.95 23.84
N PRO A 102 14.34 2.40 22.77
CA PRO A 102 13.77 1.25 22.06
C PRO A 102 13.82 -0.04 22.89
N PRO A 103 12.78 -0.88 22.84
CA PRO A 103 12.89 -2.30 23.17
C PRO A 103 14.05 -2.96 22.42
N ASP A 104 14.59 -4.02 23.01
CA ASP A 104 15.63 -4.82 22.38
C ASP A 104 15.03 -5.80 21.35
N GLY A 105 15.69 -5.96 20.21
CA GLY A 105 15.21 -6.82 19.12
C GLY A 105 14.13 -6.15 18.26
N GLU A 106 13.17 -6.95 17.78
CA GLU A 106 12.13 -6.52 16.83
C GLU A 106 10.86 -6.04 17.55
N PHE A 107 10.38 -4.84 17.21
CA PHE A 107 9.13 -4.28 17.73
C PHE A 107 8.50 -3.31 16.74
N GLU A 108 7.21 -3.03 16.92
CA GLU A 108 6.51 -2.00 16.15
C GLU A 108 6.59 -0.67 16.90
N LEU A 109 7.23 0.34 16.31
CA LEU A 109 7.40 1.66 16.92
C LEU A 109 6.11 2.47 16.87
N MET A 110 5.49 2.52 15.70
CA MET A 110 4.27 3.28 15.48
C MET A 110 3.45 2.73 14.32
N LYS A 111 2.14 2.98 14.38
CA LYS A 111 1.19 2.87 13.28
C LYS A 111 0.68 4.25 12.96
N TYR A 112 0.52 4.55 11.69
CA TYR A 112 -0.03 5.83 11.25
C TYR A 112 -1.02 5.66 10.11
N ARG A 113 -1.86 6.66 9.95
CA ARG A 113 -2.72 6.84 8.79
C ARG A 113 -2.49 8.20 8.17
N SER A 114 -2.35 8.23 6.86
CA SER A 114 -2.26 9.46 6.07
C SER A 114 -3.28 9.45 4.93
N ALA A 115 -3.90 10.59 4.68
CA ALA A 115 -4.78 10.83 3.53
C ALA A 115 -4.25 11.95 2.62
N ASP A 116 -3.31 12.75 3.12
CA ASP A 116 -2.78 13.92 2.42
C ASP A 116 -1.45 13.61 1.70
N GLY A 117 -1.23 14.28 0.57
CA GLY A 117 0.04 14.19 -0.16
C GLY A 117 0.30 12.88 -0.92
N ILE A 118 -0.64 11.92 -0.90
CA ILE A 118 -0.41 10.59 -1.46
C ILE A 118 -0.20 10.65 -2.98
N SER A 119 0.97 10.20 -3.42
CA SER A 119 1.29 10.10 -4.84
C SER A 119 0.70 8.83 -5.44
N VAL A 120 -0.34 8.97 -6.26
CA VAL A 120 -0.98 7.81 -6.91
C VAL A 120 0.02 7.11 -7.84
N PRO A 121 0.40 5.85 -7.59
CA PRO A 121 1.50 5.22 -8.32
C PRO A 121 1.12 4.77 -9.73
N PHE A 122 -0.16 4.48 -9.95
CA PHE A 122 -0.68 3.99 -11.22
C PHE A 122 -1.97 4.69 -11.61
N LYS A 123 -2.05 5.06 -12.88
CA LYS A 123 -3.27 5.53 -13.53
C LYS A 123 -3.81 4.44 -14.44
N VAL A 124 -5.00 3.93 -14.13
CA VAL A 124 -5.71 2.94 -14.95
C VAL A 124 -6.77 3.65 -15.78
N MET A 125 -6.72 3.48 -17.10
CA MET A 125 -7.62 4.10 -18.08
C MET A 125 -8.33 3.01 -18.88
N PRO A 126 -9.51 2.56 -18.43
CA PRO A 126 -10.30 1.57 -19.14
C PRO A 126 -11.22 2.20 -20.17
N VAL A 127 -11.31 1.56 -21.33
CA VAL A 127 -12.25 1.86 -22.40
C VAL A 127 -12.94 0.55 -22.77
N ILE A 128 -14.17 0.39 -22.29
CA ILE A 128 -15.01 -0.77 -22.54
C ILE A 128 -16.11 -0.37 -23.53
N LYS A 129 -16.14 -1.04 -24.69
CA LYS A 129 -17.14 -0.83 -25.75
C LYS A 129 -17.92 -2.12 -25.97
N GLU A 130 -19.23 -2.04 -25.92
CA GLU A 130 -20.12 -3.15 -26.27
C GLU A 130 -20.44 -3.05 -27.77
N LEU A 131 -20.10 -4.09 -28.52
CA LEU A 131 -20.28 -4.19 -29.96
C LEU A 131 -21.43 -5.15 -30.25
N GLY A 132 -22.65 -4.63 -30.18
CA GLY A 132 -23.88 -5.41 -30.32
C GLY A 132 -24.12 -6.34 -29.12
N ARG A 133 -24.72 -7.51 -29.36
CA ARG A 133 -25.13 -8.46 -28.30
C ARG A 133 -24.13 -9.58 -28.03
N THR A 134 -23.14 -9.74 -28.90
CA THR A 134 -22.28 -10.93 -28.92
C THR A 134 -20.80 -10.61 -28.76
N ARG A 135 -20.42 -9.33 -28.74
CA ARG A 135 -19.02 -8.91 -28.64
C ARG A 135 -18.87 -7.70 -27.73
N MET A 136 -17.77 -7.69 -26.99
CA MET A 136 -17.33 -6.56 -26.17
C MET A 136 -15.82 -6.37 -26.37
N GLU A 137 -15.40 -5.14 -26.60
CA GLU A 137 -13.98 -4.76 -26.65
C GLU A 137 -13.60 -4.08 -25.34
N ALA A 138 -12.63 -4.65 -24.62
CA ALA A 138 -12.07 -4.07 -23.42
C ALA A 138 -10.62 -3.66 -23.68
N ASN A 139 -10.40 -2.35 -23.77
CA ASN A 139 -9.07 -1.75 -23.86
C ASN A 139 -8.71 -1.14 -22.50
N VAL A 140 -7.69 -1.65 -21.83
CA VAL A 140 -7.24 -1.14 -20.54
C VAL A 140 -5.79 -0.69 -20.65
N THR A 141 -5.58 0.60 -20.44
CA THR A 141 -4.26 1.21 -20.43
C THR A 141 -3.86 1.50 -19.00
N VAL A 142 -2.66 1.06 -18.60
CA VAL A 142 -2.09 1.32 -17.27
C VAL A 142 -0.82 2.13 -17.46
N LYS A 143 -0.75 3.28 -16.79
CA LYS A 143 0.40 4.18 -16.79
C LYS A 143 0.98 4.27 -15.39
N SER A 144 2.27 4.03 -15.25
CA SER A 144 2.99 4.29 -13.99
C SER A 144 3.29 5.79 -13.86
N LEU A 145 3.01 6.36 -12.70
CA LEU A 145 3.26 7.78 -12.40
C LEU A 145 4.51 8.01 -11.54
N PHE A 146 5.12 6.93 -11.03
CA PHE A 146 6.36 6.99 -10.27
C PHE A 146 7.60 7.12 -11.18
N GLY A 147 8.70 7.62 -10.59
CA GLY A 147 9.92 7.98 -11.33
C GLY A 147 10.58 6.82 -12.10
N PRO A 148 11.30 7.10 -13.21
CA PRO A 148 11.78 6.09 -14.16
C PRO A 148 12.86 5.14 -13.63
N LYS A 149 13.53 5.51 -12.52
CA LYS A 149 14.50 4.65 -11.84
C LYS A 149 13.83 3.55 -10.99
N MET A 150 12.55 3.72 -10.69
CA MET A 150 11.79 2.80 -9.85
C MET A 150 11.03 1.79 -10.70
N PHE A 151 10.62 0.69 -10.08
CA PHE A 151 9.78 -0.32 -10.71
C PHE A 151 8.82 -0.94 -9.69
N ALA A 152 7.63 -1.29 -10.15
CA ALA A 152 6.70 -2.10 -9.37
C ALA A 152 6.90 -3.58 -9.69
N LEU A 153 6.70 -4.42 -8.68
CA LEU A 153 6.76 -5.87 -8.78
C LEU A 153 5.37 -6.49 -8.62
N SER A 154 5.24 -7.70 -9.17
CA SER A 154 4.04 -8.55 -8.98
C SER A 154 2.74 -7.81 -9.30
N VAL A 155 2.73 -6.98 -10.34
CA VAL A 155 1.56 -6.21 -10.74
C VAL A 155 0.51 -7.15 -11.31
N VAL A 156 -0.68 -7.14 -10.73
CA VAL A 156 -1.84 -7.92 -11.17
C VAL A 156 -3.01 -6.97 -11.38
N VAL A 157 -3.52 -6.92 -12.61
CA VAL A 157 -4.72 -6.15 -12.98
C VAL A 157 -5.86 -7.14 -13.26
N LEU A 158 -7.00 -6.92 -12.61
CA LEU A 158 -8.21 -7.71 -12.75
C LEU A 158 -9.25 -6.90 -13.52
N VAL A 159 -9.47 -7.26 -14.78
CA VAL A 159 -10.46 -6.63 -15.63
C VAL A 159 -11.72 -7.49 -15.64
N PRO A 160 -12.82 -7.08 -14.98
CA PRO A 160 -14.03 -7.89 -14.93
C PRO A 160 -14.64 -8.02 -16.32
N VAL A 161 -15.27 -9.17 -16.58
CA VAL A 161 -15.99 -9.46 -17.82
C VAL A 161 -17.38 -10.01 -17.50
N PRO A 162 -18.36 -9.91 -18.42
CA PRO A 162 -19.70 -10.44 -18.20
C PRO A 162 -19.72 -11.95 -17.94
N ASP A 163 -20.71 -12.42 -17.18
CA ASP A 163 -20.90 -13.84 -16.87
C ASP A 163 -21.15 -14.72 -18.11
N ASN A 164 -21.76 -14.15 -19.16
CA ASN A 164 -22.02 -14.82 -20.43
C ASN A 164 -20.81 -14.82 -21.37
N THR A 165 -19.60 -14.65 -20.86
CA THR A 165 -18.36 -14.72 -21.65
C THR A 165 -18.09 -16.15 -22.12
N ALA A 166 -18.12 -16.38 -23.43
CA ALA A 166 -17.73 -17.66 -24.04
C ALA A 166 -16.21 -17.77 -24.18
N LYS A 167 -15.58 -16.70 -24.65
CA LYS A 167 -14.16 -16.66 -24.99
C LYS A 167 -13.64 -15.24 -24.93
N ALA A 168 -12.40 -15.04 -24.51
CA ALA A 168 -11.70 -13.77 -24.61
C ALA A 168 -10.41 -13.94 -25.43
N ILE A 169 -10.28 -13.15 -26.50
CA ILE A 169 -9.05 -13.03 -27.29
C ILE A 169 -8.29 -11.85 -26.73
N ILE A 170 -7.13 -12.11 -26.12
CA ILE A 170 -6.40 -11.10 -25.35
C ILE A 170 -5.04 -10.83 -26.01
N ARG A 171 -4.70 -9.55 -26.15
CA ARG A 171 -3.38 -9.05 -26.57
C ARG A 171 -2.87 -8.09 -25.51
N VAL A 172 -1.62 -8.26 -25.10
CA VAL A 172 -0.97 -7.40 -24.09
C VAL A 172 0.36 -6.90 -24.62
N THR A 173 0.72 -5.68 -24.24
CA THR A 173 2.05 -5.12 -24.58
C THR A 173 3.15 -5.70 -23.70
N THR A 174 2.85 -6.08 -22.46
CA THR A 174 3.80 -6.67 -21.52
C THR A 174 3.12 -7.70 -20.61
N GLY A 175 3.91 -8.60 -20.03
CA GLY A 175 3.43 -9.62 -19.10
C GLY A 175 2.59 -10.71 -19.78
N LYS A 176 1.69 -11.32 -19.00
CA LYS A 176 0.81 -12.40 -19.46
C LYS A 176 -0.61 -12.13 -18.99
N ALA A 177 -1.59 -12.29 -19.86
CA ALA A 177 -3.00 -12.18 -19.50
C ALA A 177 -3.77 -13.46 -19.84
N LYS A 178 -4.70 -13.82 -18.97
CA LYS A 178 -5.55 -15.01 -19.09
C LYS A 178 -6.96 -14.66 -18.66
N TYR A 179 -7.96 -15.17 -19.37
CA TYR A 179 -9.32 -15.20 -18.86
C TYR A 179 -9.47 -16.29 -17.79
N ASP A 180 -10.02 -15.91 -16.65
CA ASP A 180 -10.34 -16.81 -15.54
C ASP A 180 -11.86 -16.80 -15.31
N ALA A 181 -12.52 -17.89 -15.71
CA ALA A 181 -13.97 -18.04 -15.60
C ALA A 181 -14.46 -18.06 -14.14
N THR A 182 -13.66 -18.62 -13.22
CA THR A 182 -13.99 -18.67 -11.80
C THR A 182 -14.03 -17.28 -11.18
N LYS A 183 -13.12 -16.40 -11.61
CA LYS A 183 -13.05 -15.00 -11.18
C LYS A 183 -13.90 -14.04 -12.01
N ARG A 184 -14.49 -14.52 -13.11
CA ARG A 184 -15.25 -13.71 -14.08
C ARG A 184 -14.46 -12.48 -14.54
N ALA A 185 -13.15 -12.67 -14.74
CA ALA A 185 -12.23 -11.57 -15.00
C ALA A 185 -11.08 -12.02 -15.90
N ILE A 186 -10.54 -11.07 -16.66
CA ILE A 186 -9.24 -11.19 -17.31
C ILE A 186 -8.18 -10.79 -16.28
N VAL A 187 -7.31 -11.75 -15.96
CA VAL A 187 -6.20 -11.58 -15.03
C VAL A 187 -4.96 -11.25 -15.83
N TRP A 188 -4.48 -10.01 -15.75
CA TRP A 188 -3.24 -9.56 -16.37
C TRP A 188 -2.13 -9.46 -15.33
N LYS A 189 -1.05 -10.21 -15.53
CA LYS A 189 0.10 -10.27 -14.63
C LYS A 189 1.35 -9.72 -15.30
N VAL A 190 1.97 -8.74 -14.66
CA VAL A 190 3.24 -8.13 -15.08
C VAL A 190 4.24 -8.29 -13.94
N ARG A 191 5.32 -9.03 -14.16
CA ARG A 191 6.32 -9.31 -13.10
C ARG A 191 7.05 -8.05 -12.64
N ARG A 192 7.38 -7.18 -13.59
CA ARG A 192 8.11 -5.94 -13.37
C ARG A 192 7.56 -4.86 -14.27
N PHE A 193 7.15 -3.74 -13.68
CA PHE A 193 6.58 -2.58 -14.37
C PHE A 193 7.49 -1.38 -14.11
N ALA A 194 8.14 -0.86 -15.15
CA ALA A 194 9.08 0.26 -15.03
C ALA A 194 8.35 1.60 -14.81
N GLY A 195 8.95 2.53 -14.08
CA GLY A 195 8.38 3.86 -13.87
C GLY A 195 8.37 4.70 -15.15
N GLY A 196 7.39 5.61 -15.24
CA GLY A 196 7.19 6.46 -16.41
C GLY A 196 6.74 5.74 -17.70
N THR A 197 6.45 4.43 -17.67
CA THR A 197 5.98 3.70 -18.85
C THR A 197 4.47 3.55 -18.89
N GLU A 198 3.97 3.22 -20.08
CA GLU A 198 2.57 2.92 -20.34
C GLU A 198 2.44 1.57 -21.03
N HIS A 199 1.49 0.76 -20.55
CA HIS A 199 1.24 -0.57 -21.06
C HIS A 199 -0.25 -0.81 -21.23
N GLY A 200 -0.61 -1.54 -22.29
CA GLY A 200 -1.99 -1.75 -22.69
C GLY A 200 -2.37 -3.22 -22.73
N LEU A 201 -3.61 -3.50 -22.38
CA LEU A 201 -4.31 -4.75 -22.61
C LEU A 201 -5.49 -4.47 -23.55
N ARG A 202 -5.54 -5.19 -24.67
CA ARG A 202 -6.68 -5.23 -25.58
C ARG A 202 -7.31 -6.61 -25.52
N ALA A 203 -8.58 -6.69 -25.18
CA ALA A 203 -9.34 -7.92 -25.16
C ALA A 203 -10.61 -7.82 -26.00
N GLU A 204 -10.80 -8.76 -26.91
CA GLU A 204 -12.07 -8.99 -27.59
C GLU A 204 -12.79 -10.15 -26.88
N VAL A 205 -13.87 -9.83 -26.19
CA VAL A 205 -14.69 -10.76 -25.42
C VAL A 205 -15.90 -11.15 -26.25
N VAL A 206 -16.03 -12.44 -26.54
CA VAL A 206 -17.17 -13.03 -27.23
C VAL A 206 -18.18 -13.46 -26.18
N LEU A 207 -19.40 -12.97 -26.32
CA LEU A 207 -20.51 -13.21 -25.41
C LEU A 207 -21.49 -14.21 -26.03
N VAL A 208 -22.01 -15.11 -25.20
CA VAL A 208 -23.13 -15.97 -25.58
C VAL A 208 -24.41 -15.14 -25.53
N SER A 209 -25.18 -15.18 -26.62
CA SER A 209 -26.50 -14.56 -26.68
C SER A 209 -27.41 -15.20 -25.63
N THR A 210 -27.96 -14.40 -24.73
CA THR A 210 -28.94 -14.87 -23.74
C THR A 210 -30.34 -14.48 -24.20
N THR A 211 -31.30 -15.40 -24.06
CA THR A 211 -32.72 -15.23 -24.45
C THR A 211 -33.55 -14.43 -23.44
N LYS A 212 -32.99 -14.07 -22.28
CA LYS A 212 -33.65 -13.25 -21.26
C LYS A 212 -33.46 -11.77 -21.56
N GLU A 213 -34.44 -10.93 -21.19
CA GLU A 213 -34.30 -9.47 -21.21
C GLU A 213 -32.97 -9.08 -20.55
N ALA A 214 -32.06 -8.54 -21.36
CA ALA A 214 -30.69 -8.30 -20.95
C ALA A 214 -30.67 -7.12 -19.98
N LYS A 215 -30.61 -7.42 -18.67
CA LYS A 215 -30.21 -6.42 -17.68
C LYS A 215 -28.88 -5.81 -18.14
N PRO A 216 -28.74 -4.48 -18.18
CA PRO A 216 -27.47 -3.83 -18.48
C PRO A 216 -26.40 -4.39 -17.53
N TRP A 217 -25.28 -4.84 -18.08
CA TRP A 217 -24.20 -5.38 -17.26
C TRP A 217 -23.64 -4.28 -16.37
N VAL A 218 -23.82 -4.42 -15.06
CA VAL A 218 -23.24 -3.51 -14.06
C VAL A 218 -21.75 -3.80 -14.01
N ARG A 219 -20.96 -2.90 -14.59
CA ARG A 219 -19.51 -3.04 -14.75
C ARG A 219 -18.85 -2.97 -13.37
N PRO A 220 -18.29 -4.08 -12.86
CA PRO A 220 -17.55 -4.03 -11.60
C PRO A 220 -16.29 -3.16 -11.77
N PRO A 221 -15.75 -2.59 -10.68
CA PRO A 221 -14.50 -1.85 -10.75
C PRO A 221 -13.34 -2.76 -11.16
N ILE A 222 -12.37 -2.19 -11.86
CA ILE A 222 -11.09 -2.87 -12.12
C ILE A 222 -10.27 -2.82 -10.86
N SER A 223 -9.77 -3.97 -10.42
CA SER A 223 -8.90 -4.07 -9.24
C SER A 223 -7.45 -4.23 -9.67
N MET A 224 -6.54 -3.65 -8.91
CA MET A 224 -5.11 -3.76 -9.17
C MET A 224 -4.36 -4.04 -7.86
N SER A 225 -3.43 -4.98 -7.90
CA SER A 225 -2.52 -5.30 -6.80
C SER A 225 -1.09 -5.17 -7.30
N PHE A 226 -0.22 -4.58 -6.49
CA PHE A 226 1.18 -4.35 -6.86
C PHE A 226 2.02 -4.22 -5.60
N GLN A 227 3.34 -4.29 -5.77
CA GLN A 227 4.32 -4.00 -4.72
C GLN A 227 5.28 -2.95 -5.26
N LEU A 228 5.45 -1.84 -4.54
CA LEU A 228 6.47 -0.84 -4.84
C LEU A 228 7.65 -1.06 -3.90
N SER A 229 8.85 -1.19 -4.45
CA SER A 229 10.07 -1.18 -3.65
C SER A 229 10.59 0.26 -3.54
N GLN A 230 10.96 0.68 -2.32
CA GLN A 230 11.64 1.96 -2.02
C GLN A 230 10.77 3.23 -2.07
N ILE A 231 9.46 3.12 -1.80
CA ILE A 231 8.59 4.30 -1.65
C ILE A 231 7.94 4.25 -0.26
N SER A 232 8.01 5.38 0.45
CA SER A 232 6.94 5.81 1.37
C SER A 232 5.99 6.70 0.56
N CYS A 233 4.70 6.36 0.51
CA CYS A 233 3.71 6.88 -0.42
C CYS A 233 3.14 8.25 -0.03
#